data_AF-A0A2E0V020-F1
#
_entry.id   AF-A0A2E0V020-F1
#
_cell.length_a   1.000
_cell.length_b   1.000
_cell.length_c   1.000
_cell.angle_alpha   90.00
_cell.angle_beta   90.00
_cell.angle_gamma   90.00
#
_symmetry.space_group_name_H-M   'P 1'
#
loop_
_entity.id
_entity.type
_entity.pdbx_description
1 polymer ?
#
loop_
_entity_poly.entity_id
_entity_poly.type
_entity_poly.pdbx_seq_one_letter_code
_entity_poly.pdbx_strand_id
1 'polypeptide(L)' 'IFAFVASWNNFFNAFILITSRSKYTLPMLVKTLQGDVYRTEYGSIYLGLAITVVPIIIIYAIFSKYIVSGIAMGAVKE' A
#
# COMPACT_ATOMS: atom_id res chain seq x y z
N ILE A 1 12.60 2.87 -4.11
CA ILE A 1 11.48 3.05 -3.16
C ILE A 1 10.28 3.78 -3.78
N PHE A 2 10.46 4.96 -4.38
CA PHE A 2 9.33 5.79 -4.85
C PHE A 2 8.46 5.09 -5.90
N ALA A 3 9.05 4.40 -6.87
CA ALA A 3 8.31 3.60 -7.85
C ALA A 3 7.49 2.46 -7.22
N PHE A 4 8.03 1.81 -6.17
CA PHE A 4 7.31 0.77 -5.43
C PHE A 4 6.11 1.36 -4.67
N VAL A 5 6.32 2.45 -3.93
CA VAL A 5 5.25 3.13 -3.19
C VAL A 5 4.16 3.64 -4.15
N ALA A 6 4.56 4.22 -5.29
CA ALA A 6 3.64 4.68 -6.33
C ALA A 6 2.83 3.54 -6.93
N SER A 7 3.46 2.40 -7.25
CA SER A 7 2.77 1.22 -7.77
C SER A 7 1.84 0.59 -6.72
N TRP A 8 2.28 0.49 -5.47
CA TRP A 8 1.51 -0.09 -4.37
C TRP A 8 0.30 0.75 -3.98
N ASN A 9 0.40 2.07 -4.04
CA ASN A 9 -0.71 2.99 -3.78
C ASN A 9 -1.65 3.17 -4.98
N ASN A 10 -1.34 2.60 -6.15
CA ASN A 10 -2.16 2.78 -7.35
C ASN A 10 -3.43 1.90 -7.33
N PHE A 11 -4.33 2.23 -6.42
CA PHE A 11 -5.61 1.55 -6.24
C PHE A 11 -6.50 1.69 -7.47
N PHE A 12 -6.57 2.88 -8.07
CA PHE A 12 -7.50 3.17 -9.14
C PHE A 12 -7.23 2.33 -10.40
N ASN A 13 -5.96 2.18 -10.76
CA ASN A 13 -5.56 1.37 -11.91
C ASN A 13 -5.84 -0.12 -11.66
N ALA A 14 -5.53 -0.63 -10.46
CA ALA A 14 -5.88 -1.99 -10.07
C ALA A 14 -7.39 -2.23 -10.07
N PHE A 15 -8.17 -1.26 -9.58
CA PHE A 15 -9.63 -1.36 -9.50
C PHE A 15 -10.30 -1.41 -10.89
N ILE A 16 -9.78 -0.66 -11.87
CA ILE A 16 -10.32 -0.65 -13.23
C ILE A 16 -9.93 -1.93 -14.00
N LEU A 17 -8.69 -2.39 -13.85
CA LEU A 17 -8.15 -3.51 -14.63
C LEU A 17 -8.51 -4.89 -14.06
N ILE A 18 -8.70 -4.99 -12.74
CA ILE A 18 -8.88 -6.27 -12.05
C ILE A 18 -10.35 -6.47 -11.69
N THR A 19 -11.02 -7.35 -12.45
CA THR A 19 -12.42 -7.74 -12.22
C THR A 19 -12.57 -9.09 -11.52
N SER A 20 -11.51 -9.91 -11.49
CA SER A 20 -11.53 -11.24 -10.86
C SER A 20 -11.07 -11.17 -9.41
N ARG A 21 -11.90 -11.70 -8.49
CA ARG A 21 -11.65 -11.71 -7.05
C ARG A 21 -10.34 -12.40 -6.66
N SER A 22 -9.88 -13.39 -7.42
CA SER A 22 -8.62 -14.12 -7.16
C SER A 22 -7.37 -13.26 -7.36
N LYS A 23 -7.50 -12.12 -8.03
CA LYS A 23 -6.39 -11.19 -8.32
C LYS A 23 -6.50 -9.88 -7.53
N TYR A 24 -7.44 -9.81 -6.58
CA TYR A 24 -7.63 -8.58 -5.81
C TYR A 24 -6.38 -8.25 -5.02
N THR A 25 -5.98 -6.98 -5.12
CA THR A 25 -4.91 -6.44 -4.29
C THR A 25 -5.40 -6.32 -2.85
N LEU A 26 -4.49 -6.28 -1.88
CA LEU A 26 -4.85 -6.11 -0.46
C LEU A 26 -5.84 -4.94 -0.23
N PRO A 27 -5.62 -3.74 -0.81
CA PRO A 27 -6.58 -2.62 -0.67
C PRO A 27 -7.97 -2.92 -1.24
N MET A 28 -8.08 -3.68 -2.33
CA MET A 28 -9.38 -4.10 -2.90
C MET A 28 -10.11 -5.12 -2.01
N LEU A 29 -9.36 -6.00 -1.34
CA LEU A 29 -9.93 -6.93 -0.34
C LEU A 29 -10.48 -6.16 0.89
N VAL A 30 -9.77 -5.15 1.37
CA VAL A 30 -10.26 -4.28 2.45
C VAL A 30 -11.53 -3.53 2.06
N LYS A 31 -11.66 -3.13 0.78
CA LYS A 31 -12.88 -2.51 0.27
C LYS A 31 -14.07 -3.47 0.20
N THR A 32 -13.85 -4.77 -0.01
CA THR A 32 -14.96 -5.75 0.01
C THR A 32 -15.50 -5.98 1.42
N LEU A 33 -14.67 -5.83 2.46
CA LEU A 33 -15.10 -5.86 3.86
C LEU A 33 -16.00 -4.67 4.26
N GLN A 34 -15.95 -3.55 3.53
CA GLN A 34 -16.84 -2.40 3.72
C GLN A 34 -18.21 -2.58 3.02
N GLY A 35 -18.36 -3.61 2.18
CA GLY A 35 -19.56 -3.84 1.37
C GLY A 35 -20.65 -4.66 2.06
N ASP A 36 -20.37 -5.27 3.21
CA ASP A 36 -21.37 -6.00 3.98
C ASP A 36 -22.33 -5.03 4.68
N VAL A 37 -23.47 -4.77 4.03
CA VAL A 37 -24.51 -3.81 4.44
C VAL A 37 -25.10 -4.08 5.84
N TYR A 38 -24.94 -5.31 6.35
CA TYR A 38 -25.60 -5.75 7.59
C TYR A 38 -24.70 -5.72 8.84
N ARG A 39 -23.38 -5.81 8.70
CA ARG A 39 -22.40 -5.76 9.81
C ARG A 39 -21.07 -5.21 9.32
N THR A 40 -20.89 -3.91 9.42
CA THR A 40 -19.58 -3.29 9.19
C THR A 40 -18.67 -3.61 10.37
N GLU A 41 -17.88 -4.66 10.24
CA GLU A 41 -16.88 -5.06 11.25
C GLU A 41 -15.66 -4.14 11.16
N TYR A 42 -15.73 -2.99 11.83
CA TYR A 42 -14.66 -1.98 11.85
C TYR A 42 -13.30 -2.56 12.25
N GLY A 43 -13.25 -3.51 13.18
CA GLY A 43 -12.01 -4.17 13.58
C GLY A 43 -11.29 -4.86 12.41
N SER A 44 -12.05 -5.60 11.59
CA SER A 44 -11.51 -6.28 10.40
C SER A 44 -11.06 -5.30 9.33
N ILE A 45 -11.77 -4.18 9.17
CA ILE A 45 -11.41 -3.12 8.23
C ILE A 45 -10.10 -2.45 8.64
N TYR A 46 -9.97 -2.03 9.90
CA TYR A 46 -8.75 -1.38 10.41
C TYR A 46 -7.55 -2.33 10.42
N LEU A 47 -7.77 -3.61 10.74
CA LEU A 47 -6.73 -4.62 10.63
C LEU A 47 -6.28 -4.81 9.18
N GLY A 48 -7.23 -4.86 8.25
CA GLY A 48 -6.92 -4.90 6.81
C GLY A 48 -6.12 -3.68 6.35
N LEU A 49 -6.49 -2.47 6.79
CA LEU A 49 -5.75 -1.24 6.52
C LEU A 49 -4.34 -1.27 7.11
N ALA A 50 -4.17 -1.77 8.34
CA ALA A 50 -2.84 -1.89 8.95
C ALA A 50 -1.94 -2.83 8.13
N ILE A 51 -2.48 -3.98 7.70
CA ILE A 51 -1.74 -4.96 6.90
C ILE A 51 -1.32 -4.38 5.55
N THR A 52 -2.11 -3.49 4.92
CA THR A 52 -1.71 -2.88 3.64
C THR A 52 -0.49 -1.97 3.77
N VAL A 53 -0.25 -1.40 4.95
CA VAL A 53 0.88 -0.50 5.24
C VAL A 53 2.14 -1.28 5.65
N VAL A 54 2.00 -2.45 6.28
CA VAL A 54 3.13 -3.32 6.69
C VAL A 54 4.20 -3.54 5.59
N PRO A 55 3.87 -3.96 4.35
CA PRO A 55 4.88 -4.20 3.33
C PRO A 55 5.61 -2.91 2.92
N ILE A 56 4.95 -1.75 2.97
CA ILE A 56 5.60 -0.45 2.74
C ILE A 56 6.64 -0.18 3.82
N ILE A 57 6.29 -0.43 5.09
CA ILE A 57 7.21 -0.27 6.23
C ILE A 57 8.42 -1.20 6.09
N ILE A 58 8.21 -2.46 5.72
CA ILE A 58 9.29 -3.44 5.54
C ILE A 58 10.26 -2.98 4.44
N ILE A 59 9.73 -2.60 3.27
CA ILE A 59 10.55 -2.11 2.17
C ILE A 59 11.26 -0.82 2.58
N TYR A 60 10.58 0.10 3.26
CA TYR A 60 11.21 1.31 3.76
C TYR A 60 12.34 1.00 4.74
N ALA A 61 12.16 0.08 5.69
CA ALA A 61 13.20 -0.31 6.64
C ALA A 61 14.45 -0.86 5.94
N ILE A 62 14.28 -1.74 4.93
CA ILE A 62 15.37 -2.32 4.14
C ILE A 62 16.12 -1.24 3.35
N PHE A 63 15.39 -0.33 2.70
CA PHE A 63 15.97 0.70 1.84
C PHE A 63 16.30 2.02 2.56
N SER A 64 15.97 2.14 3.85
CA SER A 64 16.09 3.36 4.66
C SER A 64 17.49 3.98 4.55
N LYS A 65 18.54 3.16 4.68
CA LYS A 65 19.94 3.59 4.56
C LYS A 65 20.26 4.18 3.19
N TYR A 66 19.79 3.56 2.11
CA TYR A 66 20.00 4.04 0.74
C TYR A 66 19.20 5.31 0.45
N ILE A 67 18.02 5.45 1.03
CA ILE A 67 17.18 6.65 0.91
C ILE A 67 17.87 7.83 1.60
N VAL A 68 18.32 7.65 2.84
CA VAL A 68 19.00 8.70 3.60
C VAL A 68 20.31 9.12 2.93
N SER A 69 21.12 8.16 2.46
CA SER A 69 22.35 8.47 1.71
C SER A 69 22.07 9.11 0.34
N GLY A 70 21.04 8.68 -0.37
CA GLY A 70 20.65 9.24 -1.68
C GLY A 70 20.12 10.67 -1.60
N ILE A 71 19.29 10.97 -0.58
CA ILE A 71 18.80 12.33 -0.31
C ILE A 71 19.96 13.24 0.09
N ALA A 72 20.88 12.79 0.95
CA ALA A 72 22.06 13.55 1.32
C ALA A 72 22.96 13.88 0.12
N MET A 73 23.18 12.93 -0.81
CA MET A 73 23.95 13.21 -2.03
C MET A 73 23.24 14.16 -3.01
N GLY A 74 21.91 14.13 -3.05
CA GLY A 74 21.10 15.07 -3.84
C GLY A 74 21.07 16.49 -3.25
N ALA A 75 21.11 16.61 -1.92
CA ALA A 75 21.09 17.88 -1.20
C ALA A 75 22.43 18.64 -1.20
N VAL A 76 23.54 17.95 -1.50
CA VAL A 76 24.90 18.55 -1.54
C VAL A 76 25.23 19.09 -2.96
N LYS A 77 24.33 18.95 -3.94
CA LYS A 77 24.55 19.41 -5.33
C LYS A 77 23.94 20.79 -5.64
N GLU A 78 23.87 21.66 -4.63
CA GLU A 78 23.73 23.12 -4.80
C GLU A 78 24.84 23.85 -4.04
#